data_AF-A0A2W1NFC6-F1
#
_entry.id   AF-A0A2W1NFC6-F1
#
_cell.length_a   1.000
_cell.length_b   1.000
_cell.length_c   1.000
_cell.angle_alpha   90.00
_cell.angle_beta   90.00
_cell.angle_gamma   90.00
#
_symmetry.space_group_name_H-M   'P 1'
#
loop_
_entity.id
_entity.type
_entity.pdbx_description
1 polymer ?
#
loop_
_entity_poly.entity_id
_entity_poly.type
_entity_poly.pdbx_seq_one_letter_code
_entity_poly.pdbx_strand_id
1 'polypeptide(L)'
;MNDNFIIDQDDVGGAPSETGKTRAIIAHITLIGTIIALVQNNNDKNSFASFYIRQMFGLVVVGLAIYLLSYIIALVVPSLFIIVTILRLGLIALWILSLIGAVNGERKLTPGVGQMFQEWFKTL
;
A
#
# COMPACT_ATOMS: atom_id res chain seq x y z
N MET A 1 9.78 14.77 26.06
CA MET A 1 9.27 15.28 24.76
C MET A 1 7.79 14.94 24.74
N ASN A 2 6.94 15.89 24.35
CA ASN A 2 5.50 15.83 24.62
C ASN A 2 4.80 14.92 23.59
N ASP A 3 4.40 13.72 24.02
CA ASP A 3 3.76 12.68 23.19
C ASP A 3 2.23 12.82 23.11
N ASN A 4 1.72 14.04 23.08
CA ASN A 4 0.31 14.32 22.86
C ASN A 4 0.18 15.41 21.79
N PHE A 5 -0.69 15.15 20.82
CA PHE A 5 -1.25 16.14 19.87
C PHE A 5 -0.51 16.31 18.53
N ILE A 6 -0.37 15.22 17.76
CA ILE A 6 -0.80 15.32 16.36
C ILE A 6 -2.19 14.72 16.32
N ILE A 7 -3.18 15.52 16.71
CA ILE A 7 -4.45 15.41 16.01
C ILE A 7 -4.09 15.77 14.58
N ASP A 8 -4.21 14.81 13.65
CA ASP A 8 -4.01 15.08 12.24
C ASP A 8 -5.04 16.16 11.86
N GLN A 9 -4.58 17.42 11.80
CA GLN A 9 -5.44 18.58 11.55
C GLN A 9 -6.13 18.49 10.17
N ASP A 10 -5.69 17.51 9.36
CA ASP A 10 -6.18 17.15 8.04
C ASP A 10 -7.47 16.30 8.07
N ASP A 11 -7.83 15.72 9.23
CA ASP A 11 -8.89 14.71 9.39
C ASP A 11 -10.05 15.17 10.31
N VAL A 12 -10.29 16.49 10.40
CA VAL A 12 -11.36 17.04 11.24
C VAL A 12 -12.72 16.53 10.77
N GLY A 13 -13.31 15.59 11.52
CA GLY A 13 -14.60 14.94 11.21
C GLY A 13 -14.50 13.47 10.79
N GLY A 14 -13.29 12.87 10.80
CA GLY A 14 -13.07 11.45 10.51
C GLY A 14 -12.94 11.10 9.02
N ALA A 15 -13.12 12.08 8.13
CA ALA A 15 -12.86 11.97 6.70
C ALA A 15 -11.50 12.61 6.36
N PRO A 16 -10.74 12.06 5.41
CA PRO A 16 -9.44 12.60 5.04
C PRO A 16 -9.54 13.86 4.19
N SER A 17 -8.50 14.69 4.27
CA SER A 17 -8.34 15.82 3.35
C SER A 17 -8.36 15.38 1.88
N GLU A 18 -8.89 16.22 1.00
CA GLU A 18 -8.95 15.95 -0.45
C GLU A 18 -7.55 15.71 -1.05
N THR A 19 -6.55 16.43 -0.56
CA THR A 19 -5.15 16.25 -0.95
C THR A 19 -4.59 14.91 -0.48
N GLY A 20 -4.86 14.52 0.77
CA GLY A 20 -4.48 13.22 1.32
C GLY A 20 -5.11 12.05 0.55
N LYS A 21 -6.41 12.18 0.26
CA LYS A 21 -7.16 11.21 -0.54
C LYS A 21 -6.63 11.10 -1.97
N THR A 22 -6.33 12.22 -2.62
CA THR A 22 -5.73 12.25 -3.96
C THR A 22 -4.38 11.55 -3.97
N ARG A 23 -3.49 11.84 -3.01
CA ARG A 23 -2.18 11.18 -2.91
C ARG A 23 -2.30 9.68 -2.63
N ALA A 24 -3.23 9.28 -1.77
CA ALA A 24 -3.52 7.87 -1.52
C ALA A 24 -3.97 7.15 -2.80
N ILE A 25 -4.83 7.75 -3.62
CA ILE A 25 -5.25 7.18 -4.91
C ILE A 25 -4.07 7.13 -5.91
N ILE A 26 -3.27 8.19 -6.00
CA ILE A 26 -2.06 8.22 -6.85
C ILE A 26 -1.12 7.07 -6.52
N ALA A 27 -0.97 6.74 -5.23
CA ALA A 27 -0.12 5.63 -4.79
C ALA A 27 -0.52 4.28 -5.40
N HIS A 28 -1.78 4.12 -5.84
CA HIS A 28 -2.30 2.88 -6.41
C HIS A 28 -2.14 2.78 -7.93
N ILE A 29 -1.90 3.88 -8.66
CA ILE A 29 -1.96 3.90 -10.14
C ILE A 29 -0.90 2.99 -10.78
N THR A 30 0.36 3.11 -10.34
CA THR A 30 1.48 2.28 -10.79
C THR A 30 2.54 2.22 -9.69
N LEU A 31 3.56 1.37 -9.85
CA LEU A 31 4.78 1.43 -9.04
C LEU A 31 5.37 2.85 -9.00
N ILE A 32 5.38 3.53 -10.14
CA ILE A 32 5.82 4.92 -10.26
C ILE A 32 4.90 5.84 -9.46
N GLY A 33 3.58 5.61 -9.51
CA GLY A 33 2.59 6.31 -8.70
C GLY A 33 2.86 6.21 -7.20
N THR A 34 3.23 5.03 -6.69
CA THR A 34 3.63 4.85 -5.28
C THR A 34 4.86 5.69 -4.91
N ILE A 35 5.87 5.74 -5.79
CA ILE A 35 7.08 6.57 -5.57
C ILE A 35 6.73 8.06 -5.58
N ILE A 36 5.92 8.50 -6.55
CA ILE A 36 5.47 9.89 -6.65
C ILE A 36 4.70 10.29 -5.39
N ALA A 37 3.74 9.46 -4.96
CA ALA A 37 2.95 9.71 -3.77
C ALA A 37 3.83 9.79 -2.51
N LEU A 38 4.83 8.92 -2.38
CA LEU A 38 5.81 8.96 -1.29
C LEU A 38 6.59 10.28 -1.27
N VAL A 39 7.13 10.71 -2.42
CA VAL A 39 7.88 11.98 -2.51
C VAL A 39 6.99 13.18 -2.19
N GLN A 40 5.77 13.22 -2.73
CA GLN A 40 4.82 14.29 -2.45
C GLN A 40 4.45 14.35 -0.96
N ASN A 41 4.23 13.20 -0.33
CA ASN A 41 3.86 13.12 1.07
C ASN A 41 5.04 13.36 2.03
N ASN A 42 6.29 13.18 1.58
CA ASN A 42 7.45 13.54 2.39
C ASN A 42 7.64 15.06 2.52
N ASN A 43 7.26 15.82 1.50
CA ASN A 43 7.33 17.29 1.53
C ASN A 43 6.22 17.89 2.39
N ASP A 44 5.04 17.31 2.33
CA ASP A 44 3.84 17.78 3.00
C ASP A 44 3.10 16.57 3.56
N LYS A 45 3.27 16.26 4.84
CA LYS A 45 2.87 14.98 5.41
C LYS A 45 1.37 14.93 5.67
N ASN A 46 0.72 13.91 5.13
CA ASN A 46 -0.65 13.55 5.45
C ASN A 46 -0.71 12.09 5.93
N SER A 47 -1.37 11.83 7.06
CA SER A 47 -1.34 10.48 7.64
C SER A 47 -2.19 9.47 6.87
N PHE A 48 -3.28 9.91 6.22
CA PHE A 48 -4.11 9.06 5.36
C PHE A 48 -3.32 8.60 4.12
N ALA A 49 -2.61 9.53 3.49
CA ALA A 49 -1.71 9.21 2.38
C ALA A 49 -0.58 8.28 2.85
N SER A 50 0.09 8.57 3.97
CA SER A 50 1.13 7.68 4.54
C SER A 50 0.62 6.26 4.75
N PHE A 51 -0.59 6.09 5.30
CA PHE A 51 -1.19 4.78 5.52
C PHE A 51 -1.28 3.97 4.22
N TYR A 52 -1.84 4.55 3.16
CA TYR A 52 -1.99 3.88 1.87
C TYR A 52 -0.68 3.73 1.09
N ILE A 53 0.24 4.68 1.23
CA ILE A 53 1.60 4.57 0.66
C ILE A 53 2.32 3.35 1.24
N ARG A 54 2.24 3.12 2.56
CA ARG A 54 2.84 1.93 3.21
C ARG A 54 2.21 0.63 2.71
N GLN A 55 0.88 0.59 2.58
CA GLN A 55 0.20 -0.60 2.07
C GLN A 55 0.58 -0.89 0.61
N MET A 56 0.57 0.13 -0.24
CA MET A 56 0.97 -0.01 -1.64
C MET A 56 2.44 -0.39 -1.79
N PHE A 57 3.32 0.20 -0.99
CA PHE A 57 4.74 -0.16 -0.98
C PHE A 57 4.94 -1.62 -0.58
N GLY A 58 4.23 -2.11 0.44
CA GLY A 58 4.25 -3.51 0.83
C GLY A 58 3.76 -4.45 -0.27
N LEU A 59 2.65 -4.13 -0.94
CA LEU A 59 2.14 -4.92 -2.07
C LEU A 59 3.12 -4.95 -3.25
N VAL A 60 3.78 -3.83 -3.53
CA VAL A 60 4.84 -3.75 -4.54
C VAL A 60 6.00 -4.68 -4.20
N VAL A 61 6.49 -4.65 -2.96
CA VAL A 61 7.62 -5.48 -2.51
C VAL A 61 7.27 -6.96 -2.61
N VAL A 62 6.06 -7.34 -2.17
CA VAL A 62 5.56 -8.72 -2.30
C VAL A 62 5.42 -9.13 -3.77
N GLY A 63 4.89 -8.25 -4.61
CA GLY A 63 4.76 -8.49 -6.05
C GLY A 63 6.11 -8.71 -6.74
N LEU A 64 7.12 -7.91 -6.38
CA LEU A 64 8.48 -8.09 -6.87
C LEU A 64 9.07 -9.43 -6.42
N ALA A 65 8.87 -9.82 -5.16
CA ALA A 65 9.32 -11.12 -4.66
C ALA A 65 8.67 -12.30 -5.42
N ILE A 66 7.36 -12.24 -5.66
CA ILE A 66 6.63 -13.25 -6.46
C ILE A 66 7.15 -13.28 -7.90
N TYR A 67 7.43 -12.12 -8.50
CA TYR A 67 7.98 -12.02 -9.84
C TYR A 67 9.34 -12.71 -9.94
N LEU A 68 10.28 -12.41 -9.03
CA LEU A 68 11.59 -13.05 -9.00
C LEU A 68 11.48 -14.57 -8.76
N LEU A 69 10.64 -14.98 -7.81
CA LEU A 69 10.40 -16.40 -7.51
C LEU A 69 9.82 -17.16 -8.71
N SER A 70 8.99 -16.49 -9.52
CA SER A 70 8.37 -17.12 -10.70
C SER A 70 9.38 -17.54 -11.76
N TYR A 71 10.52 -16.83 -11.92
CA TYR A 71 11.59 -17.24 -12.82
C TYR A 71 12.24 -18.55 -12.36
N ILE A 72 12.50 -18.68 -11.06
CA ILE A 72 13.12 -19.87 -10.49
C ILE A 72 12.17 -21.07 -10.62
N ILE A 73 10.90 -20.89 -10.27
CA ILE A 73 9.89 -21.95 -10.35
C ILE A 73 9.70 -22.42 -11.80
N ALA A 74 9.62 -21.50 -12.75
CA ALA A 74 9.45 -21.84 -14.17
C ALA A 74 10.60 -22.69 -14.72
N LEU A 75 11.82 -22.52 -14.20
CA LEU A 75 13.00 -23.29 -14.62
C LEU A 75 13.12 -24.64 -13.92
N VAL A 76 12.81 -24.71 -12.62
CA VAL A 76 13.08 -25.91 -11.80
C VAL A 76 11.88 -26.85 -11.73
N VAL A 77 10.67 -26.32 -11.53
CA VAL A 77 9.46 -27.13 -11.33
C VAL A 77 8.25 -26.48 -12.03
N PRO A 78 8.09 -26.67 -13.35
CA PRO A 78 7.01 -26.05 -14.12
C PRO A 78 5.60 -26.36 -13.60
N SER A 79 5.39 -27.51 -12.96
CA SER A 79 4.09 -27.89 -12.38
C SER A 79 3.64 -27.00 -11.22
N LEU A 80 4.54 -26.28 -10.55
CA LEU A 80 4.20 -25.33 -9.48
C LEU A 80 3.77 -23.95 -9.99
N PHE A 81 3.76 -23.73 -11.31
CA PHE A 81 3.34 -22.46 -11.90
C PHE A 81 1.90 -22.05 -11.55
N ILE A 82 1.04 -23.04 -11.26
CA ILE A 82 -0.33 -22.79 -10.78
C ILE A 82 -0.35 -22.00 -9.46
N ILE A 83 0.58 -22.27 -8.55
CA ILE A 83 0.68 -21.58 -7.26
C ILE A 83 1.06 -20.11 -7.47
N VAL A 84 2.01 -19.85 -8.37
CA VAL A 84 2.41 -18.48 -8.74
C VAL A 84 1.21 -17.70 -9.29
N THR A 85 0.39 -18.35 -10.12
CA THR A 85 -0.83 -17.74 -10.67
C THR A 85 -1.81 -17.36 -9.57
N ILE A 86 -2.06 -18.26 -8.61
CA ILE A 86 -2.94 -18.00 -7.47
C ILE A 86 -2.42 -16.84 -6.62
N LEU A 87 -1.12 -16.79 -6.32
CA LEU A 87 -0.51 -15.71 -5.55
C LEU A 87 -0.65 -14.35 -6.25
N ARG A 88 -0.47 -14.30 -7.58
CA ARG A 88 -0.65 -13.07 -8.37
C ARG A 88 -2.11 -12.59 -8.35
N LEU A 89 -3.08 -13.51 -8.46
CA LEU A 89 -4.50 -13.17 -8.35
C LEU A 89 -4.85 -12.65 -6.94
N GLY A 90 -4.31 -13.29 -5.91
CA GLY A 90 -4.46 -12.81 -4.53
C GLY A 90 -3.88 -11.41 -4.35
N LEU A 91 -2.71 -11.12 -4.92
CA LEU A 91 -2.10 -9.80 -4.86
C LEU A 91 -2.96 -8.72 -5.52
N ILE A 92 -3.55 -9.02 -6.69
CA ILE A 92 -4.48 -8.11 -7.36
C ILE A 92 -5.72 -7.87 -6.50
N ALA A 93 -6.27 -8.92 -5.87
CA ALA A 93 -7.42 -8.76 -4.97
C ALA A 93 -7.09 -7.86 -3.77
N LEU A 94 -5.92 -8.06 -3.14
CA LEU A 94 -5.44 -7.21 -2.04
C LEU A 94 -5.22 -5.76 -2.47
N TRP A 95 -4.70 -5.54 -3.68
CA TRP A 95 -4.55 -4.21 -4.27
C TRP A 95 -5.90 -3.52 -4.48
N ILE A 96 -6.91 -4.23 -5.00
CA ILE A 96 -8.28 -3.69 -5.17
C ILE A 96 -8.88 -3.32 -3.81
N LEU A 97 -8.75 -4.20 -2.80
CA LEU A 97 -9.28 -3.94 -1.46
C LEU A 97 -8.63 -2.71 -0.81
N SER A 98 -7.33 -2.52 -1.01
CA SER A 98 -6.61 -1.31 -0.58
C SER A 98 -7.16 -0.07 -1.31
N LEU A 99 -7.31 -0.14 -2.64
CA LEU A 99 -7.81 0.98 -3.44
C LEU A 99 -9.24 1.39 -3.05
N ILE A 100 -10.13 0.42 -2.80
CA ILE A 100 -11.50 0.70 -2.35
C ILE A 100 -11.50 1.50 -1.05
N GLY A 101 -10.65 1.13 -0.08
CA GLY A 101 -10.52 1.88 1.16
C GLY A 101 -10.04 3.31 0.91
N ALA A 102 -9.04 3.49 0.04
CA ALA A 102 -8.52 4.82 -0.32
C ALA A 102 -9.58 5.71 -0.98
N VAL A 103 -10.36 5.15 -1.91
CA VAL A 103 -11.45 5.84 -2.61
C VAL A 103 -12.60 6.20 -1.66
N ASN A 104 -12.90 5.34 -0.69
CA ASN A 104 -13.92 5.61 0.32
C ASN A 104 -13.46 6.61 1.39
N GLY A 105 -12.17 6.92 1.46
CA GLY A 105 -11.63 7.79 2.52
C GLY A 105 -11.54 7.08 3.88
N GLU A 106 -11.58 5.76 3.91
CA GLU A 106 -11.52 4.99 5.15
C GLU A 106 -10.13 4.37 5.31
N ARG A 107 -9.56 4.33 6.51
CA ARG A 107 -8.30 3.60 6.76
C ARG A 107 -8.61 2.11 6.94
N LYS A 108 -8.62 1.36 5.85
CA LYS A 108 -8.88 -0.08 5.88
C LYS A 108 -7.59 -0.85 5.68
N LEU A 109 -7.20 -1.65 6.68
CA LEU A 109 -6.05 -2.54 6.57
C LEU A 109 -6.32 -3.58 5.48
N THR A 110 -5.31 -3.81 4.62
CA THR A 110 -5.37 -4.90 3.66
C THR A 110 -5.37 -6.22 4.42
N PRO A 111 -6.34 -7.12 4.18
CA PRO A 111 -6.48 -8.34 4.98
C PRO A 111 -5.21 -9.19 4.97
N GLY A 112 -4.84 -9.73 6.14
CA GLY A 112 -3.70 -10.64 6.31
C GLY A 112 -2.32 -9.97 6.35
N VAL A 113 -2.10 -8.87 5.61
CA VAL A 113 -0.75 -8.26 5.46
C VAL A 113 -0.68 -6.78 5.87
N GLY A 114 -1.81 -6.10 5.96
CA GLY A 114 -1.85 -4.65 6.13
C GLY A 114 -1.19 -4.18 7.42
N GLN A 115 -1.41 -4.87 8.54
CA GLN A 115 -0.76 -4.53 9.81
C GLN A 115 0.77 -4.67 9.71
N MET A 116 1.25 -5.75 9.10
CA MET A 116 2.68 -5.98 8.89
C MET A 116 3.29 -4.86 8.03
N PHE A 117 2.58 -4.40 6.99
CA PHE A 117 3.04 -3.28 6.17
C PHE A 117 3.10 -1.97 6.95
N GLN A 118 2.13 -1.70 7.82
CA GLN A 118 2.18 -0.51 8.68
C GLN A 118 3.38 -0.55 9.63
N GLU A 119 3.73 -1.71 10.17
CA GLU A 119 4.86 -1.88 11.09
C GLU A 119 6.23 -1.82 10.37
N TRP A 120 6.37 -2.55 9.26
CA TRP A 120 7.63 -2.63 8.49
C TRP A 120 7.98 -1.30 7.84
N PHE A 121 6.98 -0.56 7.39
CA PHE A 121 7.18 0.69 6.66
C PHE A 121 6.76 1.91 7.47
N LYS A 122 6.74 1.82 8.80
CA LYS A 122 6.34 2.91 9.71
C LYS A 122 7.15 4.22 9.54
N THR A 123 8.32 4.13 8.92
CA THR A 123 9.22 5.27 8.66
C THR A 123 8.93 5.98 7.34
N LEU A 124 8.09 5.40 6.46
CA LEU A 124 7.53 6.07 5.28
C LEU A 124 6.34 6.95 5.68
#